data_AF-A0A9D5H9V6-F1
#
_entry.id   AF-A0A9D5H9V6-F1
#
_cell.length_a   1.000
_cell.length_b   1.000
_cell.length_c   1.000
_cell.angle_alpha   90.00
_cell.angle_beta   90.00
_cell.angle_gamma   90.00
#
_symmetry.space_group_name_H-M   'P 1'
#
loop_
_entity.id
_entity.type
_entity.pdbx_description
1 polymer ?
#
loop_
_entity_poly.entity_id
_entity_poly.type
_entity_poly.pdbx_seq_one_letter_code
_entity_poly.pdbx_strand_id
1 'polypeptide(L)'
;MAGSGDPLPLNIFDLIFIAEPPIVRFFSYRFPHPTADFIGGVVPALKSSLSATLHDFYPLAGKICYSGDNLVIRYEHGDSVPFTLAEYYDADDFDDISGYHDRHRSKFRPLFSHLESDKDGEKRLLAVQVTVFPTQASSSP
;
A
#
# COMPACT_ATOMS: atom_id res chain seq x y z
N MET A 1 -8.30 11.95 -19.51
CA MET A 1 -7.31 12.98 -19.86
C MET A 1 -7.40 14.09 -18.81
N ALA A 2 -6.44 14.12 -17.90
CA ALA A 2 -6.05 15.18 -16.95
C ALA A 2 -5.05 14.51 -15.97
N GLY A 3 -3.83 14.97 -15.72
CA GLY A 3 -2.98 15.93 -16.42
C GLY A 3 -1.53 15.48 -16.28
N SER A 4 -0.69 15.80 -17.27
CA SER A 4 0.74 15.99 -17.03
C SER A 4 0.86 17.29 -16.23
N GLY A 5 0.61 17.21 -14.92
CA GLY A 5 0.83 18.34 -14.03
C GLY A 5 2.32 18.64 -13.96
N ASP A 6 2.69 19.91 -13.87
CA ASP A 6 4.07 20.28 -13.62
C ASP A 6 4.59 19.55 -12.37
N PRO A 7 5.85 19.09 -12.36
CA PRO A 7 6.40 18.42 -11.20
C PRO A 7 6.25 19.26 -9.93
N LEU A 8 5.81 18.64 -8.84
CA LEU A 8 5.62 19.33 -7.56
C LEU A 8 6.99 19.47 -6.85
N PRO A 9 7.51 20.70 -6.65
CA PRO A 9 8.77 20.88 -5.95
C PRO A 9 8.62 20.51 -4.48
N LEU A 10 9.61 19.78 -3.94
CA LEU A 10 9.67 19.48 -2.52
C LEU A 10 10.19 20.70 -1.75
N ASN A 11 9.48 21.07 -0.69
CA ASN A 11 9.90 22.15 0.20
C ASN A 11 10.69 21.60 1.40
N ILE A 12 11.19 22.50 2.26
CA ILE A 12 12.03 22.10 3.40
C ILE A 12 11.35 21.13 4.37
N PHE A 13 10.02 21.22 4.54
CA PHE A 13 9.27 20.27 5.38
C PHE A 13 9.22 18.87 4.75
N ASP A 14 9.24 18.77 3.43
CA ASP A 14 9.26 17.49 2.72
C ASP A 14 10.66 16.86 2.74
N LEU A 15 11.71 17.69 2.54
CA LEU A 15 13.10 17.24 2.48
C LEU A 15 13.57 16.52 3.76
N ILE A 16 13.02 16.89 4.92
CA ILE A 16 13.32 16.26 6.22
C ILE A 16 12.98 14.76 6.19
N PHE A 17 11.97 14.34 5.42
CA PHE A 17 11.51 12.94 5.40
C PHE A 17 12.15 12.09 4.30
N ILE A 18 13.00 12.66 3.43
CA ILE A 18 13.55 11.92 2.27
C ILE A 18 14.52 10.81 2.67
N ALA A 19 15.24 11.00 3.77
CA ALA A 19 16.18 10.03 4.32
C ALA A 19 15.51 9.04 5.29
N GLU A 20 14.26 9.31 5.69
CA GLU A 20 13.53 8.47 6.63
C GLU A 20 13.00 7.20 5.94
N PRO A 21 12.90 6.07 6.66
CA PRO A 21 12.26 4.88 6.14
C PRO A 21 10.78 5.15 5.83
N PRO A 22 10.19 4.43 4.85
CA PRO A 22 8.78 4.60 4.53
C PRO A 22 7.87 4.42 5.74
N ILE A 23 6.87 5.30 5.85
CA ILE A 23 5.83 5.19 6.87
C ILE A 23 4.91 4.03 6.49
N VAL A 24 4.75 3.08 7.42
CA VAL A 24 3.87 1.92 7.26
C VAL A 24 2.67 2.07 8.18
N ARG A 25 1.46 1.93 7.63
CA ARG A 25 0.21 1.91 8.40
C ARG A 25 -0.51 0.58 8.18
N PHE A 26 -0.97 -0.01 9.28
CA PHE A 26 -1.70 -1.26 9.29
C PHE A 26 -3.13 -1.02 9.78
N PHE A 27 -4.10 -1.57 9.05
CA PHE A 27 -5.51 -1.54 9.40
C PHE A 27 -6.06 -2.96 9.31
N SER A 28 -6.73 -3.43 10.38
CA SER A 28 -7.35 -4.75 10.43
C SER A 28 -8.87 -4.61 10.47
N TYR A 29 -9.57 -5.48 9.75
CA TYR A 29 -11.02 -5.49 9.65
C TYR A 29 -11.52 -6.93 9.70
N ARG A 30 -12.50 -7.21 10.57
CA ARG A 30 -13.23 -8.47 10.50
C ARG A 30 -14.24 -8.41 9.37
N PHE A 31 -14.29 -9.47 8.58
CA PHE A 31 -15.23 -9.61 7.48
C PHE A 31 -16.10 -10.85 7.72
N PRO A 32 -17.42 -10.70 7.91
CA PRO A 32 -18.29 -11.79 8.35
C PRO A 32 -18.76 -12.74 7.22
N HIS A 33 -18.09 -12.73 6.07
CA HIS A 33 -18.43 -13.54 4.90
C HIS A 33 -17.20 -14.33 4.40
N PRO A 34 -17.40 -15.38 3.59
CA PRO A 34 -16.30 -16.16 3.02
C PRO A 34 -15.24 -15.31 2.31
N THR A 35 -14.00 -15.78 2.36
CA THR A 35 -12.87 -15.21 1.63
C THR A 35 -13.16 -14.97 0.14
N ALA A 36 -13.91 -15.88 -0.49
CA ALA A 36 -14.29 -15.74 -1.90
C ALA A 36 -15.12 -14.47 -2.17
N ASP A 37 -16.03 -14.12 -1.26
CA ASP A 37 -16.87 -12.91 -1.40
C ASP A 37 -16.04 -11.64 -1.19
N PHE A 38 -15.06 -11.69 -0.28
CA PHE A 38 -14.10 -10.60 -0.12
C PHE A 38 -13.26 -10.38 -1.38
N ILE A 39 -12.70 -11.46 -1.94
CA ILE A 39 -11.87 -11.39 -3.15
C ILE A 39 -12.70 -10.97 -4.37
N GLY A 40 -13.92 -11.48 -4.50
CA GLY A 40 -14.81 -11.19 -5.64
C GLY A 40 -15.49 -9.82 -5.57
N GLY A 41 -15.79 -9.32 -4.37
CA GLY A 41 -16.52 -8.07 -4.17
C GLY A 41 -15.65 -6.92 -3.67
N VAL A 42 -15.02 -7.12 -2.51
CA VAL A 42 -14.31 -6.02 -1.79
C VAL A 42 -13.01 -5.64 -2.50
N VAL A 43 -12.21 -6.60 -2.97
CA VAL A 43 -10.93 -6.29 -3.63
C VAL A 43 -11.12 -5.44 -4.91
N PRO A 44 -12.04 -5.77 -5.83
CA PRO A 44 -12.34 -4.90 -6.97
C PRO A 44 -12.84 -3.51 -6.54
N ALA A 45 -13.71 -3.44 -5.54
CA ALA A 45 -14.22 -2.17 -5.02
C ALA A 45 -13.08 -1.29 -4.45
N LEU A 46 -12.13 -1.88 -3.72
CA LEU A 46 -10.94 -1.19 -3.22
C LEU A 46 -10.04 -0.68 -4.36
N LYS A 47 -9.84 -1.47 -5.43
CA LYS A 47 -9.07 -1.03 -6.60
C LYS A 47 -9.75 0.15 -7.30
N SER A 48 -11.06 0.07 -7.53
CA SER A 48 -11.82 1.14 -8.17
C SER A 48 -11.86 2.42 -7.34
N SER A 49 -12.09 2.31 -6.02
CA SER A 49 -12.11 3.48 -5.13
C SER A 49 -10.72 4.11 -4.98
N LEU A 50 -9.66 3.30 -4.91
CA LEU A 50 -8.28 3.80 -4.94
C LEU A 50 -8.00 4.55 -6.24
N SER A 51 -8.35 3.97 -7.40
CA SER A 51 -8.18 4.63 -8.69
C SER A 51 -8.94 5.96 -8.79
N ALA A 52 -10.17 6.02 -8.28
CA ALA A 52 -10.94 7.26 -8.23
C ALA A 52 -10.31 8.30 -7.29
N THR A 53 -9.82 7.87 -6.13
CA THR A 53 -9.15 8.76 -5.16
C THR A 53 -7.84 9.32 -5.73
N LEU A 54 -7.08 8.50 -6.46
CA LEU A 54 -5.83 8.93 -7.10
C LEU A 54 -6.05 9.96 -8.22
N HIS A 55 -7.27 10.13 -8.72
CA HIS A 55 -7.56 11.25 -9.63
C HIS A 55 -7.38 12.60 -8.92
N ASP A 56 -7.86 12.71 -7.68
CA ASP A 56 -7.79 13.95 -6.90
C ASP A 56 -6.47 14.06 -6.12
N PHE A 57 -5.84 12.92 -5.82
CA PHE A 57 -4.55 12.80 -5.12
C PHE A 57 -3.45 12.22 -6.00
N TYR A 58 -3.39 12.65 -7.27
CA TYR A 58 -2.48 12.13 -8.29
C TYR A 58 -0.99 12.08 -7.91
N PRO A 59 -0.42 12.98 -7.06
CA PRO A 59 0.98 12.88 -6.68
C PRO A 59 1.32 11.57 -5.95
N LEU A 60 0.34 10.92 -5.31
CA LEU A 60 0.55 9.64 -4.62
C LEU A 60 0.82 8.48 -5.57
N ALA A 61 0.39 8.59 -6.84
CA ALA A 61 0.71 7.60 -7.87
C ALA A 61 2.09 7.84 -8.50
N GLY A 62 2.66 9.04 -8.32
CA GLY A 62 3.93 9.44 -8.88
C GLY A 62 5.14 8.94 -8.09
N LYS A 63 6.28 9.60 -8.35
CA LYS A 63 7.58 9.26 -7.78
C LYS A 63 8.35 10.52 -7.42
N ILE A 64 9.23 10.40 -6.43
CA ILE A 64 10.25 11.40 -6.12
C ILE A 64 11.45 11.17 -7.04
N CYS A 65 11.81 12.19 -7.80
CA CYS A 65 12.95 12.17 -8.72
C CYS A 65 13.63 13.55 -8.80
N TYR A 66 14.78 13.60 -9.46
CA TYR A 66 15.49 14.87 -9.69
C TYR A 66 14.94 15.59 -10.94
N SER A 67 14.83 16.91 -10.84
CA SER A 67 14.60 17.83 -11.95
C SER A 67 15.63 18.96 -11.85
N GLY A 68 16.70 18.84 -12.65
CA GLY A 68 17.92 19.63 -12.41
C GLY A 68 18.51 19.29 -11.04
N ASP A 69 18.75 20.32 -10.23
CA ASP A 69 19.33 20.19 -8.89
C ASP A 69 18.28 20.02 -7.77
N ASN A 70 16.98 20.01 -8.12
CA ASN A 70 15.89 19.96 -7.15
C ASN A 70 15.19 18.59 -7.15
N LEU A 71 14.74 18.15 -5.97
CA LEU A 71 13.84 17.00 -5.84
C LEU A 71 12.39 17.44 -6.03
N VAL A 72 11.67 16.66 -6.84
CA VAL A 72 10.27 16.91 -7.19
C VAL A 72 9.47 15.63 -7.09
N ILE A 73 8.16 15.75 -6.86
CA ILE A 73 7.21 14.68 -7.12
C ILE A 73 6.74 14.82 -8.56
N ARG A 74 7.04 13.82 -9.38
CA ARG A 74 6.58 13.76 -10.76
C ARG A 74 5.53 12.67 -10.88
N TYR A 75 4.43 13.00 -11.54
CA TYR A 75 3.43 12.05 -11.99
C TYR A 75 3.39 12.09 -13.52
N GLU A 76 3.55 10.94 -14.15
CA GLU A 76 3.45 10.77 -15.59
C GLU A 76 2.23 9.91 -15.96
N HIS A 77 1.74 10.08 -17.18
CA HIS A 77 0.62 9.28 -17.64
C HIS A 77 1.01 7.79 -17.68
N GLY A 78 0.30 6.97 -16.92
CA GLY A 78 0.60 5.54 -16.76
C GLY A 78 1.24 5.19 -15.43
N ASP A 79 1.69 6.19 -14.65
CA ASP A 79 2.09 5.97 -13.27
C ASP A 79 0.91 5.43 -12.45
N SER A 80 1.23 4.52 -11.53
CA SER A 80 0.24 3.79 -10.74
C SER A 80 0.80 3.39 -9.38
N VAL A 81 -0.11 3.13 -8.45
CA VAL A 81 0.20 2.63 -7.12
C VAL A 81 0.26 1.10 -7.17
N PRO A 82 1.37 0.46 -6.75
CA PRO A 82 1.44 -0.98 -6.57
C PRO A 82 0.34 -1.45 -5.61
N PHE A 83 -0.48 -2.40 -6.08
CA PHE A 83 -1.54 -3.00 -5.30
C PHE A 83 -1.30 -4.52 -5.22
N THR A 84 -0.93 -5.00 -4.04
CA THR A 84 -0.66 -6.40 -3.78
C THR A 84 -1.85 -7.03 -3.07
N LEU A 85 -2.37 -8.14 -3.62
CA LEU A 85 -3.25 -9.04 -2.89
C LEU A 85 -2.43 -10.22 -2.39
N ALA A 86 -2.44 -10.47 -1.09
CA ALA A 86 -1.70 -11.54 -0.44
C ALA A 86 -2.62 -12.37 0.46
N GLU A 87 -2.16 -13.56 0.79
CA GLU A 87 -2.79 -14.44 1.79
C GLU A 87 -1.77 -14.67 2.92
N TYR A 88 -2.25 -14.64 4.16
CA TYR A 88 -1.41 -14.88 5.33
C TYR A 88 -1.45 -16.38 5.69
N TYR A 89 -0.30 -17.05 5.60
CA TYR A 89 -0.18 -18.52 5.73
C TYR A 89 0.39 -19.00 7.07
N ASP A 90 0.68 -18.11 8.02
CA ASP A 90 1.17 -18.55 9.33
C ASP A 90 0.04 -19.16 10.18
N ALA A 91 0.38 -20.01 11.14
CA ALA A 91 -0.57 -20.69 12.03
C ALA A 91 -1.27 -19.74 13.02
N ASP A 92 -0.96 -18.44 12.94
CA ASP A 92 -1.55 -17.39 13.75
C ASP A 92 -2.90 -16.96 13.18
N ASP A 93 -3.93 -16.96 14.03
CA ASP A 93 -5.25 -16.46 13.71
C ASP A 93 -5.24 -14.92 13.60
N PHE A 94 -6.15 -14.35 12.82
CA PHE A 94 -6.38 -12.91 12.68
C PHE A 94 -6.45 -12.21 14.05
N ASP A 95 -6.97 -12.88 15.07
CA ASP A 95 -7.10 -12.36 16.43
C ASP A 95 -5.75 -12.13 17.12
N ASP A 96 -4.74 -12.96 16.85
CA ASP A 96 -3.37 -12.71 17.32
C ASP A 96 -2.80 -11.45 16.64
N ILE A 97 -2.96 -11.32 15.32
CA ILE A 97 -2.42 -10.16 14.57
C ILE A 97 -3.20 -8.86 14.80
N SER A 98 -4.47 -8.92 15.22
CA SER A 98 -5.29 -7.72 15.47
C SER A 98 -5.41 -7.36 16.96
N GLY A 99 -4.98 -8.23 17.87
CA GLY A 99 -5.08 -8.03 19.32
C GLY A 99 -4.27 -6.87 19.90
N TYR A 100 -4.58 -6.51 21.15
CA TYR A 100 -3.88 -5.48 21.92
C TYR A 100 -2.79 -6.06 22.85
N HIS A 101 -2.18 -7.19 22.48
CA HIS A 101 -1.11 -7.82 23.24
C HIS A 101 0.25 -7.71 22.53
N ASP A 102 1.31 -8.05 23.27
CA ASP A 102 2.67 -8.12 22.75
C ASP A 102 2.79 -9.18 21.65
N ARG A 103 3.50 -8.83 20.58
CA ARG A 103 3.69 -9.67 19.40
C ARG A 103 5.09 -9.49 18.85
N HIS A 104 5.64 -10.56 18.31
CA HIS A 104 6.94 -10.48 17.67
C HIS A 104 6.84 -9.69 16.36
N ARG A 105 7.74 -8.72 16.16
CA ARG A 105 7.75 -7.84 14.97
C ARG A 105 7.79 -8.62 13.65
N SER A 106 8.36 -9.83 13.64
CA SER A 106 8.42 -10.67 12.44
C SER A 106 7.05 -11.03 11.89
N LYS A 107 6.00 -11.14 12.73
CA LYS A 107 4.62 -11.44 12.29
C LYS A 107 4.06 -10.38 11.35
N PHE A 108 4.54 -9.14 11.45
CA PHE A 108 4.08 -8.03 10.61
C PHE A 108 4.87 -7.87 9.31
N ARG A 109 6.09 -8.42 9.20
CA ARG A 109 6.91 -8.27 7.99
C ARG A 109 6.18 -8.71 6.70
N PRO A 110 5.43 -9.84 6.68
CA PRO A 110 4.69 -10.25 5.49
C PRO A 110 3.50 -9.36 5.14
N LEU A 111 3.03 -8.50 6.06
CA LEU A 111 1.84 -7.66 5.89
C LEU A 111 2.13 -6.31 5.24
N PHE A 112 3.39 -6.01 4.97
CA PHE A 112 3.82 -4.70 4.47
C PHE A 112 4.30 -4.79 3.04
N SER A 113 3.67 -3.99 2.15
CA SER A 113 4.19 -3.80 0.79
C SER A 113 5.54 -3.10 0.85
N HIS A 114 6.50 -3.58 0.07
CA HIS A 114 7.76 -2.88 -0.10
C HIS A 114 7.57 -1.77 -1.12
N LEU A 115 7.86 -0.53 -0.72
CA LEU A 115 8.02 0.60 -1.61
C LEU A 115 9.36 0.44 -2.33
N GLU A 116 9.34 -0.29 -3.43
CA GLU A 116 10.53 -0.46 -4.26
C GLU A 116 10.89 0.89 -4.91
N SER A 117 12.19 1.19 -4.91
CA SER A 117 12.72 2.17 -5.86
C SER A 117 12.68 1.55 -7.25
N ASP A 118 12.37 2.33 -8.27
CA ASP A 118 12.45 1.80 -9.62
C ASP A 118 13.90 1.65 -10.08
N LYS A 119 14.08 1.20 -11.33
CA LYS A 119 15.40 0.93 -11.91
C LYS A 119 16.29 2.17 -11.99
N ASP A 120 15.68 3.35 -11.98
CA ASP A 120 16.36 4.64 -12.13
C ASP A 120 16.60 5.32 -10.77
N GLY A 121 16.27 4.64 -9.67
CA GLY A 121 16.42 5.14 -8.31
C GLY A 121 15.32 6.12 -7.88
N GLU A 122 14.25 6.24 -8.66
CA GLU A 122 13.09 7.04 -8.31
C GLU A 122 12.30 6.35 -7.20
N LYS A 123 11.84 7.12 -6.22
CA LYS A 123 11.12 6.58 -5.06
C LYS A 123 9.62 6.75 -5.26
N ARG A 124 8.87 5.66 -5.29
CA ARG A 124 7.40 5.70 -5.24
C ARG A 124 6.91 6.31 -3.92
N LEU A 125 5.75 6.95 -3.94
CA LEU A 125 5.16 7.57 -2.74
C LEU A 125 4.22 6.63 -1.98
N LEU A 126 3.51 5.74 -2.67
CA LEU A 126 2.52 4.86 -2.07
C LEU A 126 2.59 3.45 -2.65
N ALA A 127 2.40 2.47 -1.78
CA ALA A 127 2.10 1.08 -2.13
C ALA A 127 1.02 0.56 -1.17
N VAL A 128 0.15 -0.30 -1.67
CA VAL A 128 -0.98 -0.85 -0.91
C VAL A 128 -0.92 -2.37 -0.96
N GLN A 129 -1.04 -2.99 0.21
CA GLN A 129 -1.23 -4.44 0.32
C GLN A 129 -2.55 -4.73 1.02
N VAL A 130 -3.33 -5.62 0.42
CA VAL A 130 -4.50 -6.25 1.03
C VAL A 130 -4.12 -7.69 1.33
N THR A 131 -4.10 -8.04 2.61
CA THR A 131 -3.81 -9.41 3.06
C THR A 131 -5.08 -10.06 3.57
N VAL A 132 -5.41 -11.22 3.03
CA VAL A 132 -6.52 -12.06 3.49
C VAL A 132 -6.02 -13.05 4.53
N PHE A 133 -6.79 -13.19 5.61
CA PHE A 133 -6.63 -14.24 6.61
C PHE A 133 -7.68 -15.31 6.32
N PRO A 134 -7.30 -16.45 5.72
CA PRO A 134 -8.26 -17.48 5.41
C PRO A 134 -8.82 -18.08 6.70
N THR A 135 -10.15 -18.18 6.79
CA THR A 135 -10.78 -18.98 7.84
C THR A 135 -10.41 -20.44 7.59
N GLN A 136 -9.78 -21.12 8.54
CA GLN A 136 -9.57 -22.56 8.43
C GLN A 136 -10.94 -23.22 8.26
N ALA A 137 -11.13 -23.99 7.18
CA ALA A 137 -12.30 -24.83 7.06
C ALA A 137 -12.30 -25.79 8.26
N SER A 138 -13.31 -25.71 9.11
CA SER A 138 -13.50 -26.70 10.18
C SER A 138 -13.51 -28.07 9.52
N SER A 139 -12.50 -28.89 9.81
CA SER A 139 -12.57 -30.32 9.51
C SER A 139 -13.74 -30.86 10.32
N SER A 140 -14.87 -31.14 9.66
CA SER A 140 -15.95 -31.89 10.30
C SER A 140 -15.39 -33.24 10.78
N PRO A 141 -15.75 -33.67 12.01
CA PRO A 141 -15.32 -34.96 12.57
C PRO A 141 -15.89 -36.16 11.81
#